data_AF-U3TNW2-F1
#
_entry.id   AF-U3TNW2-F1
#
_cell.length_a   1.000
_cell.length_b   1.000
_cell.length_c   1.000
_cell.angle_alpha   90.00
_cell.angle_beta   90.00
_cell.angle_gamma   90.00
#
_symmetry.space_group_name_H-M   'P 1'
#
loop_
_entity.id
_entity.type
_entity.pdbx_description
1 polymer ?
#
loop_
_entity_poly.entity_id
_entity_poly.type
_entity_poly.pdbx_seq_one_letter_code
_entity_poly.pdbx_strand_id
1 'polypeptide(L)'
;MEHDEMSYLKETAAWEDGIYQIETSDPVLGGPDGITNRPARELANRTAWLKQQLKEAEAALTAHTRSRNHPDASVSEKGFVRLSNANQSSSETEAATPKAVKIVNDRLNAVIDSAPSTLDTLNKLAKAIDNNPKFAEKLNQLLEQKLSKNDNGADIPDKINL
;
A
#
# COMPACT_ATOMS: atom_id res chain seq x y z
N MET A 1 -43.75 -18.36 62.25
CA MET A 1 -42.61 -17.44 62.04
C MET A 1 -42.71 -17.01 60.60
N GLU A 2 -43.25 -15.82 60.34
CA GLU A 2 -43.17 -15.21 59.01
C GLU A 2 -41.70 -14.94 58.71
N HIS A 3 -41.23 -15.44 57.57
CA HIS A 3 -39.94 -15.05 57.01
C HIS A 3 -40.09 -13.60 56.55
N ASP A 4 -39.50 -12.67 57.29
CA ASP A 4 -39.37 -11.27 56.87
C ASP A 4 -38.48 -11.27 55.61
N GLU A 5 -39.07 -11.10 54.43
CA GLU A 5 -38.33 -11.02 53.18
C GLU A 5 -37.44 -9.77 53.24
N MET A 6 -36.10 -9.96 53.22
CA MET A 6 -35.19 -8.83 53.14
C MET A 6 -35.43 -8.05 51.84
N SER A 7 -35.93 -6.83 51.97
CA SER A 7 -36.17 -5.92 50.86
C SER A 7 -34.89 -5.15 50.51
N TYR A 8 -34.46 -5.22 49.25
CA TYR A 8 -33.32 -4.47 48.73
C TYR A 8 -33.77 -3.16 48.08
N LEU A 9 -32.89 -2.16 48.09
CA LEU A 9 -33.12 -0.94 47.32
C LEU A 9 -33.22 -1.30 45.84
N LYS A 10 -34.24 -0.75 45.17
CA LYS A 10 -34.39 -0.89 43.73
C LYS A 10 -33.45 0.08 43.06
N GLU A 11 -32.47 -0.45 42.34
CA GLU A 11 -31.51 0.33 41.57
C GLU A 11 -32.02 0.50 40.13
N THR A 12 -31.88 1.70 39.61
CA THR A 12 -32.13 2.04 38.21
C THR A 12 -30.91 2.73 37.63
N ALA A 13 -30.54 2.41 36.39
CA ALA A 13 -29.43 3.06 35.69
C ALA A 13 -29.81 4.50 35.32
N ALA A 14 -29.76 5.39 36.30
CA ALA A 14 -30.08 6.79 36.20
C ALA A 14 -28.92 7.62 36.74
N TRP A 15 -28.58 8.70 36.03
CA TRP A 15 -27.66 9.69 36.55
C TRP A 15 -28.43 10.61 37.50
N GLU A 16 -28.12 10.53 38.79
CA GLU A 16 -28.61 11.49 39.78
C GLU A 16 -27.69 12.72 39.77
N ASP A 17 -28.21 13.95 39.78
CA ASP A 17 -27.38 15.17 39.74
C ASP A 17 -26.67 15.46 41.07
N GLY A 18 -27.26 15.01 42.19
CA GLY A 18 -26.70 15.11 43.53
C GLY A 18 -26.91 13.82 44.34
N ILE A 19 -26.26 13.75 45.50
CA ILE A 19 -26.64 12.81 46.56
C ILE A 19 -27.23 13.65 47.67
N TYR A 20 -28.47 13.36 48.04
CA TYR A 20 -29.15 14.04 49.12
C TYR A 20 -28.38 13.86 50.43
N GLN A 21 -28.17 14.95 51.15
CA GLN A 21 -27.64 14.92 52.50
C GLN A 21 -28.83 14.94 53.46
N ILE A 22 -28.95 13.91 54.30
CA ILE A 22 -29.99 13.88 55.33
C ILE A 22 -29.76 15.06 56.29
N GLU A 23 -30.82 15.81 56.55
CA GLU A 23 -30.82 16.94 57.45
C GLU A 23 -31.21 16.51 58.87
N THR A 24 -30.87 17.32 59.89
CA THR A 24 -31.21 17.00 61.28
C THR A 24 -32.71 17.07 61.58
N SER A 25 -33.48 17.74 60.72
CA SER A 25 -34.94 17.82 60.78
C SER A 25 -35.65 16.67 60.06
N ASP A 26 -34.93 15.87 59.28
CA ASP A 26 -35.54 14.77 58.52
C ASP A 26 -35.95 13.63 59.47
N PRO A 27 -37.17 13.06 59.30
CA PRO A 27 -37.59 11.92 60.09
C PRO A 27 -36.83 10.65 59.68
N VAL A 28 -36.52 9.77 60.64
CA VAL A 28 -35.88 8.48 60.32
C VAL A 28 -36.94 7.51 59.79
N LEU A 29 -37.14 7.54 58.46
CA LEU A 29 -38.09 6.68 57.75
C LEU A 29 -37.35 5.71 56.82
N GLY A 30 -37.51 4.42 57.10
CA GLY A 30 -37.02 3.32 56.24
C GLY A 30 -38.02 2.94 55.15
N GLY A 31 -37.81 1.77 54.54
CA GLY A 31 -38.62 1.28 53.43
C GLY A 31 -38.18 1.85 52.06
N PRO A 32 -38.82 1.39 50.95
CA PRO A 32 -38.38 1.71 49.59
C PRO A 32 -38.34 3.21 49.28
N ASP A 33 -39.28 3.97 49.84
CA ASP A 33 -39.43 5.42 49.63
C ASP A 33 -39.03 6.24 50.87
N GLY A 34 -38.45 5.59 51.88
CA GLY A 34 -37.99 6.25 53.10
C GLY A 34 -36.86 7.25 52.85
N ILE A 35 -36.93 8.43 53.48
CA ILE A 35 -35.92 9.48 53.32
C ILE A 35 -34.53 9.02 53.74
N THR A 36 -34.43 8.11 54.72
CA THR A 36 -33.17 7.55 55.20
C THR A 36 -32.45 6.73 54.11
N ASN A 37 -33.20 6.14 53.18
CA ASN A 37 -32.66 5.30 52.10
C ASN A 37 -32.35 6.08 50.82
N ARG A 38 -32.79 7.34 50.72
CA ARG A 38 -32.61 8.16 49.52
C ARG A 38 -31.14 8.29 49.09
N PRO A 39 -30.18 8.65 49.97
CA PRO A 39 -28.78 8.84 49.55
C PRO A 39 -28.15 7.54 49.03
N ALA A 40 -28.48 6.41 49.67
CA ALA A 40 -27.99 5.09 49.27
C ALA A 40 -28.56 4.67 47.91
N ARG A 41 -29.86 4.92 47.66
CA ARG A 41 -30.50 4.65 46.36
C ARG A 41 -29.91 5.51 45.25
N GLU A 42 -29.68 6.81 45.51
CA GLU A 42 -29.07 7.71 44.52
C GLU A 42 -27.63 7.30 44.16
N LEU A 43 -26.83 6.88 45.15
CA LEU A 43 -25.50 6.30 44.94
C LEU A 43 -25.55 5.00 44.12
N ALA A 44 -26.50 4.12 44.43
CA ALA A 44 -26.67 2.86 43.72
C ALA A 44 -27.09 3.10 42.25
N ASN A 45 -28.02 4.03 42.02
CA ASN A 45 -28.45 4.44 40.67
C ASN A 45 -27.30 4.96 39.82
N ARG A 46 -26.49 5.89 40.38
CA ARG A 46 -25.28 6.39 39.71
C ARG A 46 -24.29 5.28 39.38
N THR A 47 -24.09 4.34 40.29
CA THR A 47 -23.19 3.20 40.09
C THR A 47 -23.70 2.29 38.97
N ALA A 48 -25.01 2.03 38.92
CA ALA A 48 -25.65 1.26 37.85
C ALA A 48 -25.50 1.96 36.50
N TRP A 49 -25.71 3.28 36.44
CA TRP A 49 -25.51 4.08 35.23
C TRP A 49 -24.06 4.06 34.74
N LEU A 50 -23.08 4.28 35.62
CA LEU A 50 -21.66 4.22 35.27
C LEU A 50 -21.24 2.85 34.75
N LYS A 51 -21.76 1.77 35.36
CA LYS A 51 -21.53 0.40 34.89
C LYS A 51 -22.12 0.17 33.50
N GLN A 52 -23.28 0.76 33.19
CA GLN A 52 -23.85 0.70 31.87
C GLN A 52 -23.00 1.47 30.85
N GLN A 53 -22.60 2.71 31.15
CA GLN A 53 -21.71 3.49 30.28
C GLN A 53 -20.38 2.77 30.01
N LEU A 54 -19.80 2.11 31.03
CA LEU A 54 -18.58 1.32 30.85
C LEU A 54 -18.78 0.15 29.89
N LYS A 55 -19.90 -0.58 30.01
CA LYS A 55 -20.24 -1.67 29.09
C LYS A 55 -20.43 -1.17 27.65
N GLU A 56 -21.10 -0.03 27.48
CA GLU A 56 -21.30 0.58 26.17
C GLU A 56 -19.97 1.03 25.55
N ALA A 57 -19.07 1.63 26.33
CA ALA A 57 -17.73 1.99 25.89
C ALA A 57 -16.88 0.76 25.53
N GLU A 58 -16.94 -0.30 26.32
CA GLU A 58 -16.24 -1.57 26.04
C GLU A 58 -16.77 -2.22 24.74
N ALA A 59 -18.09 -2.21 24.53
CA ALA A 59 -18.71 -2.70 23.31
C ALA A 59 -18.28 -1.87 22.09
N ALA A 60 -18.24 -0.53 22.22
CA ALA A 60 -17.76 0.37 21.18
C ALA A 60 -16.29 0.14 20.83
N LEU A 61 -15.43 -0.04 21.84
CA LEU A 61 -14.00 -0.35 21.63
C LEU A 61 -13.82 -1.73 20.97
N THR A 62 -14.61 -2.72 21.39
CA THR A 62 -14.61 -4.05 20.79
C THR A 62 -15.07 -4.02 19.33
N ALA A 63 -16.10 -3.22 19.01
CA ALA A 63 -16.53 -3.01 17.64
C ALA A 63 -15.43 -2.31 16.81
N HIS A 64 -14.84 -1.24 17.34
CA HIS A 64 -13.75 -0.50 16.71
C HIS A 64 -12.54 -1.40 16.40
N THR A 65 -12.06 -2.17 17.38
CA THR A 65 -10.90 -3.05 17.21
C THR A 65 -11.13 -4.17 16.18
N ARG A 66 -12.36 -4.67 16.06
CA ARG A 66 -12.74 -5.62 15.00
C ARG A 66 -12.91 -4.95 13.64
N SER A 67 -13.39 -3.70 13.62
CA SER A 67 -13.54 -2.94 12.38
C SER A 67 -12.21 -2.30 11.99
N ARG A 68 -11.51 -2.86 11.00
CA ARG A 68 -10.49 -2.11 10.26
C ARG A 68 -11.15 -1.20 9.21
N ASN A 69 -12.29 -0.59 9.55
CA ASN A 69 -13.13 0.16 8.62
C ASN A 69 -12.61 1.59 8.48
N HIS A 70 -11.36 1.68 8.05
CA HIS A 70 -10.74 2.92 7.63
C HIS A 70 -10.64 2.87 6.11
N PRO A 71 -10.97 3.96 5.41
CA PRO A 71 -10.91 3.97 3.96
C PRO A 71 -9.47 3.72 3.49
N ASP A 72 -9.36 3.07 2.34
CA ASP A 72 -8.09 3.00 1.61
C ASP A 72 -7.68 4.40 1.18
N ALA A 73 -6.38 4.67 1.16
CA ALA A 73 -5.90 5.95 0.66
C ALA A 73 -6.10 6.04 -0.85
N SER A 74 -6.29 7.26 -1.32
CA SER A 74 -6.24 7.60 -2.73
C SER A 74 -5.26 8.75 -2.94
N VAL A 75 -5.09 9.15 -4.19
CA VAL A 75 -4.29 10.33 -4.54
C VAL A 75 -4.94 11.65 -4.06
N SER A 76 -6.23 11.63 -3.72
CA SER A 76 -6.98 12.81 -3.26
C SER A 76 -7.41 12.74 -1.80
N GLU A 77 -7.46 11.55 -1.20
CA GLU A 77 -7.97 11.33 0.16
C GLU A 77 -7.00 10.48 0.98
N LYS A 78 -6.80 10.86 2.25
CA LYS A 78 -5.95 10.12 3.17
C LYS A 78 -6.63 8.80 3.58
N GLY A 79 -5.84 7.73 3.72
CA GLY A 79 -6.31 6.42 4.16
C GLY A 79 -5.16 5.44 4.37
N PHE A 80 -5.45 4.14 4.42
CA PHE A 80 -4.42 3.10 4.48
C PHE A 80 -3.98 2.61 3.11
N VAL A 81 -2.72 2.20 2.98
CA VAL A 81 -2.15 1.68 1.73
C VAL A 81 -1.44 0.36 2.01
N ARG A 82 -1.52 -0.60 1.09
CA ARG A 82 -0.71 -1.82 1.09
C ARG A 82 0.59 -1.57 0.33
N LEU A 83 1.72 -2.01 0.88
CA LEU A 83 3.02 -1.88 0.23
C LEU A 83 3.30 -3.06 -0.70
N SER A 84 3.90 -2.80 -1.85
CA SER A 84 4.22 -3.80 -2.87
C SER A 84 5.70 -3.76 -3.26
N ASN A 85 6.31 -4.94 -3.33
CA ASN A 85 7.68 -5.12 -3.82
C ASN A 85 7.75 -5.41 -5.33
N ALA A 86 6.60 -5.44 -6.02
CA ALA A 86 6.55 -5.64 -7.46
C ALA A 86 7.18 -4.44 -8.18
N ASN A 87 8.09 -4.70 -9.13
CA ASN A 87 8.80 -3.66 -9.90
C ASN A 87 8.22 -3.40 -11.29
N GLN A 88 7.09 -4.04 -11.62
CA GLN A 88 6.31 -3.85 -12.86
C GLN A 88 4.81 -3.98 -12.59
N SER A 89 4.36 -3.55 -11.40
CA SER A 89 2.93 -3.57 -11.05
C SER A 89 2.18 -2.46 -11.76
N SER A 90 0.94 -2.74 -12.17
CA SER A 90 -0.03 -1.74 -12.64
C SER A 90 -1.08 -1.39 -11.57
N SER A 91 -0.88 -1.82 -10.32
CA SER A 91 -1.81 -1.53 -9.23
C SER A 91 -1.80 -0.05 -8.87
N GLU A 92 -2.98 0.55 -8.75
CA GLU A 92 -3.18 1.92 -8.27
C GLU A 92 -3.53 1.98 -6.76
N THR A 93 -3.79 0.82 -6.14
CA THR A 93 -4.18 0.72 -4.72
C THR A 93 -3.02 0.31 -3.80
N GLU A 94 -1.83 0.10 -4.35
CA GLU A 94 -0.62 -0.26 -3.61
C GLU A 94 0.48 0.79 -3.81
N ALA A 95 1.25 1.05 -2.75
CA ALA A 95 2.45 1.88 -2.86
C ALA A 95 3.69 1.02 -3.11
N ALA A 96 4.59 1.49 -3.98
CA ALA A 96 5.88 0.86 -4.21
C ALA A 96 6.79 0.97 -2.97
N THR A 97 7.52 -0.10 -2.67
CA THR A 97 8.56 -0.07 -1.62
C THR A 97 9.89 0.51 -2.16
N PRO A 98 10.80 0.95 -1.27
CA PRO A 98 12.17 1.32 -1.67
C PRO A 98 12.91 0.22 -2.42
N LYS A 99 12.62 -1.06 -2.13
CA LYS A 99 13.18 -2.21 -2.85
C LYS A 99 12.74 -2.25 -4.31
N ALA A 100 11.44 -2.05 -4.58
CA ALA A 100 10.91 -2.01 -5.94
C ALA A 100 11.53 -0.86 -6.73
N VAL A 101 11.61 0.34 -6.13
CA VAL A 101 12.22 1.53 -6.73
C VAL A 101 13.71 1.30 -7.03
N LYS A 102 14.46 0.71 -6.09
CA LYS A 102 15.89 0.40 -6.30
C LYS A 102 16.10 -0.52 -7.50
N ILE A 103 15.30 -1.57 -7.66
CA ILE A 103 15.42 -2.50 -8.79
C ILE A 103 15.24 -1.78 -10.13
N VAL A 104 14.25 -0.88 -10.22
CA VAL A 104 14.03 -0.09 -11.44
C VAL A 104 15.21 0.85 -11.70
N ASN A 105 15.72 1.51 -10.67
CA ASN A 105 16.87 2.41 -10.78
C ASN A 105 18.15 1.68 -11.19
N ASP A 106 18.42 0.51 -10.61
CA ASP A 106 19.58 -0.32 -10.97
C ASP A 106 19.51 -0.75 -12.45
N ARG A 107 18.31 -1.14 -12.93
CA ARG A 107 18.08 -1.49 -14.35
C ARG A 107 18.30 -0.29 -15.28
N LEU A 108 17.82 0.88 -14.87
CA LEU A 108 18.01 2.12 -15.64
C LEU A 108 19.49 2.45 -15.78
N ASN A 109 20.25 2.39 -14.68
CA ASN A 109 21.69 2.64 -14.69
C ASN A 109 22.43 1.66 -15.62
N ALA A 110 22.10 0.36 -15.59
CA ALA A 110 22.73 -0.62 -16.47
C ALA A 110 22.52 -0.32 -17.98
N VAL A 111 21.34 0.18 -18.35
CA VAL A 111 21.07 0.62 -19.73
C VAL A 111 21.89 1.86 -20.08
N ILE A 112 21.96 2.83 -19.18
CA ILE A 112 22.74 4.06 -19.37
C ILE A 112 24.24 3.72 -19.53
N ASP A 113 24.78 2.85 -18.69
CA ASP A 113 26.20 2.49 -18.69
C ASP A 113 26.60 1.72 -19.97
N SER A 114 25.68 0.93 -20.53
CA SER A 114 25.92 0.14 -21.75
C SER A 114 25.65 0.89 -23.07
N ALA A 115 24.92 2.00 -23.03
CA ALA A 115 24.56 2.74 -24.23
C ALA A 115 25.77 3.35 -24.99
N PRO A 116 26.76 3.99 -24.34
CA PRO A 116 27.90 4.58 -25.04
C PRO A 116 28.75 3.56 -25.81
N SER A 117 29.05 2.40 -25.23
CA SER A 117 29.85 1.36 -25.89
C SER A 117 29.11 0.70 -27.05
N THR A 118 27.80 0.52 -26.91
CA THR A 118 26.92 0.04 -27.99
C THR A 118 26.91 1.05 -29.15
N LEU A 119 26.77 2.35 -28.85
CA LEU A 119 26.80 3.40 -29.86
C LEU A 119 28.16 3.51 -30.57
N ASP A 120 29.27 3.38 -29.84
CA ASP A 120 30.61 3.34 -30.43
C ASP A 120 30.79 2.13 -31.36
N THR A 121 30.28 0.96 -30.96
CA THR A 121 30.30 -0.25 -31.79
C THR A 121 29.52 -0.04 -33.09
N LEU A 122 28.31 0.52 -33.01
CA LEU A 122 27.51 0.85 -34.19
C LEU A 122 28.22 1.85 -35.10
N ASN A 123 28.86 2.89 -34.54
CA ASN A 123 29.62 3.87 -35.30
C ASN A 123 30.83 3.25 -36.02
N LYS A 124 31.56 2.35 -35.36
CA LYS A 124 32.69 1.62 -35.97
C LYS A 124 32.23 0.74 -37.12
N LEU A 125 31.13 0.01 -36.95
CA LEU A 125 30.55 -0.81 -38.01
C LEU A 125 30.09 0.05 -39.19
N ALA A 126 29.41 1.16 -38.94
CA ALA A 126 28.98 2.10 -39.98
C ALA A 126 30.18 2.62 -40.79
N LYS A 127 31.27 3.02 -40.12
CA LYS A 127 32.52 3.43 -40.78
C LYS A 127 33.19 2.29 -41.56
N ALA A 128 33.21 1.07 -41.03
CA ALA A 128 33.80 -0.10 -41.71
C ALA A 128 33.09 -0.44 -43.03
N ILE A 129 31.80 -0.11 -43.15
CA ILE A 129 31.01 -0.24 -44.37
C ILE A 129 30.89 1.07 -45.18
N ASP A 130 31.76 2.05 -44.92
CA ASP A 130 31.80 3.33 -45.65
C ASP A 130 30.48 4.13 -45.53
N ASN A 131 29.76 3.98 -44.42
CA ASN A 131 28.41 4.53 -44.18
C ASN A 131 27.44 4.26 -45.35
N ASN A 132 27.60 3.13 -46.05
CA ASN A 132 26.89 2.86 -47.29
C ASN A 132 25.60 2.05 -47.05
N PRO A 133 24.40 2.63 -47.21
CA PRO A 133 23.13 1.90 -47.05
C PRO A 133 22.92 0.83 -48.14
N LYS A 134 23.63 0.93 -49.26
CA LYS A 134 23.62 0.00 -50.40
C LYS A 134 24.92 -0.80 -50.46
N PHE A 135 25.53 -1.10 -49.31
CA PHE A 135 26.81 -1.82 -49.23
C PHE A 135 26.81 -3.10 -50.06
N ALA A 136 25.75 -3.92 -49.97
CA ALA A 136 25.61 -5.15 -50.74
C ALA A 136 25.52 -4.90 -52.26
N GLU A 137 24.78 -3.87 -52.71
CA GLU A 137 24.68 -3.53 -54.14
C GLU A 137 26.03 -3.08 -54.70
N LYS A 138 26.75 -2.22 -53.97
CA LYS A 138 28.10 -1.76 -54.35
C LYS A 138 29.07 -2.94 -54.44
N LEU A 139 28.99 -3.89 -53.49
CA LEU A 139 29.79 -5.10 -53.53
C LEU A 139 29.47 -5.95 -54.77
N ASN A 140 28.19 -6.14 -55.09
CA ASN A 140 27.77 -6.88 -56.29
C ASN A 140 28.27 -6.21 -57.58
N GLN A 141 28.15 -4.88 -57.68
CA GLN A 141 28.69 -4.13 -58.82
C GLN A 141 30.21 -4.31 -58.97
N LEU A 142 30.96 -4.27 -57.87
CA LEU A 142 32.42 -4.50 -57.89
C LEU A 142 32.79 -5.93 -58.29
N LEU A 143 31.95 -6.92 -57.93
CA LEU A 143 32.12 -8.31 -58.33
C LEU A 143 31.82 -8.51 -59.81
N GLU A 144 30.76 -7.89 -60.33
CA GLU A 144 30.38 -7.89 -61.75
C GLU A 144 31.45 -7.25 -62.64
N GLN A 145 32.23 -6.30 -62.11
CA GLN A 145 33.36 -5.67 -62.81
C GLN A 145 34.61 -6.56 -62.91
N LYS A 146 34.67 -7.71 -62.23
CA LYS A 146 35.80 -8.64 -62.36
C LYS A 146 35.69 -9.38 -63.70
N LEU A 147 36.82 -9.49 -64.41
CA LEU A 147 36.90 -10.27 -65.66
C LEU A 147 36.49 -11.72 -65.44
N SER A 148 35.80 -12.31 -66.42
CA SER A 148 35.49 -13.74 -66.40
C SER A 148 36.79 -14.54 -66.51
N LYS A 149 36.83 -15.76 -65.96
CA LYS A 149 38.03 -16.62 -65.98
C LYS A 149 38.59 -16.84 -67.39
N ASN A 150 37.72 -16.83 -68.40
CA ASN A 150 38.08 -17.07 -69.80
C ASN A 150 38.75 -15.86 -70.46
N ASP A 151 38.55 -14.66 -69.90
CA ASP A 151 39.12 -13.41 -70.42
C ASP A 151 40.50 -13.11 -69.81
N ASN A 152 40.93 -13.86 -68.79
CA ASN A 152 42.22 -13.66 -68.15
C ASN A 152 43.39 -13.95 -69.12
N GLY A 153 44.29 -12.97 -69.24
CA GLY A 153 45.47 -13.05 -70.09
C GLY A 153 45.20 -12.91 -71.59
N ALA A 154 44.02 -12.46 -72.02
CA ALA A 154 43.70 -12.24 -73.44
C ALA A 154 44.66 -11.25 -74.14
N ASP A 155 45.38 -10.47 -73.34
CA ASP A 155 46.44 -9.54 -73.71
C ASP A 155 47.83 -10.19 -73.87
N ILE A 156 47.99 -11.48 -73.55
CA ILE A 156 49.23 -12.23 -73.78
C ILE A 156 49.24 -12.75 -75.23
N PRO A 157 50.14 -12.25 -76.10
CA PRO A 157 50.30 -12.78 -77.45
C PRO A 157 50.83 -14.22 -77.40
N ASP A 158 50.34 -15.09 -78.29
CA ASP A 158 50.83 -16.46 -78.50
C ASP A 158 50.72 -17.44 -77.32
N LYS A 159 49.55 -17.51 -76.65
CA LYS A 159 49.24 -18.53 -75.61
C LYS A 159 49.43 -20.01 -76.03
N ILE A 160 49.61 -20.30 -77.32
CA ILE A 160 49.56 -21.65 -77.91
C ILE A 160 50.93 -22.36 -77.91
N ASN A 161 52.04 -21.65 -77.63
CA ASN A 161 53.41 -22.19 -77.81
C ASN A 161 54.25 -22.31 -76.53
N LEU A 162 53.63 -22.43 -75.34
CA LEU A 162 54.27 -22.80 -74.07
C LEU A 162 53.76 -24.16 -73.61
#